data_AF-A0A7W7YJN1-F1
#
_entry.id   AF-A0A7W7YJN1-F1
#
_cell.length_a   1.000
_cell.length_b   1.000
_cell.length_c   1.000
_cell.angle_alpha   90.00
_cell.angle_beta   90.00
_cell.angle_gamma   90.00
#
_symmetry.space_group_name_H-M   'P 1'
#
loop_
_entity.id
_entity.type
_entity.pdbx_description
1 polymer ?
#
loop_
_entity_poly.entity_id
_entity_poly.type
_entity_poly.pdbx_seq_one_letter_code
_entity_poly.pdbx_strand_id
1 'polypeptide(L)'
;MTEDFDLPEAAAELFFEEPAEFQKIARDVIEKKSAGLEPLLGGFGFGGDIDDIEIESVQYRRSNDYDGLVHVKYIESFGDGRCSSVRKTEQREAHLWFSFDPETLVLTVWERADEIRAPDE
;
A
#
# COMPACT_ATOMS: atom_id res chain seq x y z
N MET A 1 9.90 -5.83 -4.50
CA MET A 1 9.17 -6.77 -3.61
C MET A 1 7.70 -6.63 -3.93
N THR A 2 6.93 -7.71 -3.85
CA THR A 2 5.48 -7.73 -4.15
C THR A 2 4.75 -8.43 -3.00
N GLU A 3 3.51 -8.05 -2.74
CA GLU A 3 2.61 -8.67 -1.77
C GLU A 3 1.26 -8.96 -2.43
N ASP A 4 0.70 -10.14 -2.20
CA ASP A 4 -0.51 -10.61 -2.88
C ASP A 4 -1.72 -10.61 -1.94
N PHE A 5 -2.84 -10.07 -2.42
CA PHE A 5 -4.08 -9.91 -1.66
C PHE A 5 -5.25 -10.56 -2.40
N ASP A 6 -5.81 -11.63 -1.83
CA ASP A 6 -7.03 -12.25 -2.36
C ASP A 6 -8.23 -11.30 -2.22
N LEU A 7 -8.92 -11.08 -3.33
CA LEU A 7 -10.18 -10.35 -3.38
C LEU A 7 -11.37 -11.32 -3.43
N PRO A 8 -12.56 -10.90 -2.95
CA PRO A 8 -13.77 -11.70 -3.09
C PRO A 8 -14.16 -11.84 -4.56
N GLU A 9 -14.87 -12.91 -4.92
CA GLU A 9 -15.33 -13.17 -6.30
C GLU A 9 -16.13 -12.00 -6.90
N ALA A 10 -16.91 -11.31 -6.07
CA ALA A 10 -17.66 -10.12 -6.46
C ALA A 10 -16.77 -8.98 -6.98
N ALA A 11 -15.47 -8.95 -6.63
CA ALA A 11 -14.56 -7.90 -7.06
C ALA A 11 -14.32 -7.93 -8.58
N ALA A 12 -14.31 -9.10 -9.23
CA ALA A 12 -14.13 -9.18 -10.69
C ALA A 12 -15.30 -8.54 -11.45
N GLU A 13 -16.55 -8.77 -11.01
CA GLU A 13 -17.73 -8.18 -11.64
C GLU A 13 -17.76 -6.66 -11.41
N LEU A 14 -17.57 -6.24 -10.16
CA LEU A 14 -17.55 -4.83 -9.76
C LEU A 14 -16.40 -4.06 -10.42
N PHE A 15 -15.30 -4.71 -10.76
CA PHE A 15 -14.18 -4.08 -11.46
C PHE A 15 -14.61 -3.45 -12.80
N PHE A 16 -15.48 -4.13 -13.56
CA PHE A 16 -15.92 -3.65 -14.86
C PHE A 16 -17.14 -2.72 -14.76
N GLU A 17 -18.06 -3.01 -13.83
CA GLU A 17 -19.35 -2.33 -13.71
C GLU A 17 -19.31 -1.13 -12.76
N GLU A 18 -18.67 -1.28 -11.59
CA GLU A 18 -18.71 -0.33 -10.48
C GLU A 18 -17.30 -0.09 -9.88
N PRO A 19 -16.42 0.66 -10.58
CA PRO A 19 -15.04 0.85 -10.14
C PRO A 19 -14.91 1.51 -8.76
N ALA A 20 -15.93 2.26 -8.33
CA ALA A 20 -15.99 2.85 -6.99
C ALA A 20 -16.21 1.79 -5.89
N GLU A 21 -17.06 0.79 -6.14
CA GLU A 21 -17.26 -0.32 -5.19
C GLU A 21 -16.03 -1.23 -5.18
N PHE A 22 -15.44 -1.51 -6.34
CA PHE A 22 -14.17 -2.22 -6.43
C PHE A 22 -13.06 -1.53 -5.60
N GLN A 23 -12.90 -0.20 -5.73
CA GLN A 23 -11.91 0.55 -4.94
C GLN A 23 -12.15 0.42 -3.43
N LYS A 24 -13.41 0.42 -2.99
CA LYS A 24 -13.74 0.20 -1.57
C LYS A 24 -13.35 -1.21 -1.10
N ILE A 25 -13.62 -2.24 -1.91
CA ILE A 25 -13.25 -3.62 -1.59
C ILE A 25 -11.74 -3.76 -1.54
N ALA A 26 -11.04 -3.27 -2.56
CA ALA A 26 -9.58 -3.28 -2.61
C ALA A 26 -8.99 -2.58 -1.38
N ARG A 27 -9.51 -1.39 -1.04
CA ARG A 27 -9.11 -0.69 0.20
C ARG A 27 -9.35 -1.53 1.45
N ASP A 28 -10.55 -2.06 1.64
CA ASP A 28 -10.90 -2.84 2.84
C ASP A 28 -10.02 -4.08 3.00
N VAL A 29 -9.70 -4.76 1.89
CA VAL A 29 -8.81 -5.93 1.89
C VAL A 29 -7.38 -5.54 2.25
N ILE A 30 -6.85 -4.49 1.63
CA ILE A 30 -5.48 -4.01 1.91
C ILE A 30 -5.40 -3.45 3.34
N GLU A 31 -6.45 -2.79 3.84
CA GLU A 31 -6.51 -2.24 5.21
C GLU A 31 -6.51 -3.37 6.25
N LYS A 32 -7.27 -4.45 6.00
CA LYS A 32 -7.28 -5.65 6.85
C LYS A 32 -5.96 -6.41 6.84
N LYS A 33 -5.24 -6.36 5.73
CA LYS A 33 -3.94 -7.01 5.54
C LYS A 33 -2.80 -5.98 5.51
N SER A 34 -2.96 -4.84 6.18
CA SER A 34 -2.00 -3.72 6.12
C SER A 34 -0.62 -4.09 6.64
N ALA A 35 -0.52 -5.04 7.57
CA ALA A 35 0.73 -5.63 8.01
C ALA A 35 1.58 -6.24 6.87
N GLY A 36 0.94 -6.75 5.81
CA GLY A 36 1.64 -7.24 4.61
C GLY A 36 2.32 -6.13 3.80
N LEU A 37 1.97 -4.86 4.06
CA LEU A 37 2.65 -3.72 3.45
C LEU A 37 3.91 -3.31 4.22
N GLU A 38 4.08 -3.72 5.49
CA GLU A 38 5.24 -3.36 6.29
C GLU A 38 6.58 -3.70 5.60
N PRO A 39 6.77 -4.88 4.97
CA PRO A 39 8.01 -5.19 4.25
C PRO A 39 8.22 -4.32 3.00
N LEU A 40 7.14 -3.88 2.35
CA LEU A 40 7.20 -2.97 1.20
C LEU A 40 7.63 -1.56 1.64
N LEU A 41 7.14 -1.10 2.79
CA LEU A 41 7.46 0.20 3.37
C LEU A 41 8.81 0.19 4.13
N GLY A 42 9.19 -0.92 4.74
CA GLY A 42 10.52 -1.09 5.35
C GLY A 42 11.65 -1.14 4.31
N GLY A 43 11.30 -1.41 3.04
CA GLY A 43 12.21 -1.39 1.89
C GLY A 43 12.84 -0.01 1.60
N PHE A 44 12.27 1.09 2.12
CA PHE A 44 12.80 2.45 1.98
C PHE A 44 14.16 2.66 2.68
N GLY A 45 14.70 1.66 3.41
CA GLY A 45 16.08 1.66 3.88
C GLY A 45 16.35 2.47 5.15
N PHE A 46 15.30 2.83 5.89
CA PHE A 46 15.43 3.69 7.08
C PHE A 46 15.60 2.92 8.40
N GLY A 47 15.44 1.59 8.40
CA GLY A 47 15.79 0.75 9.56
C GLY A 47 14.95 1.01 10.81
N GLY A 48 13.80 1.68 10.68
CA GLY A 48 12.81 1.85 11.73
C GLY A 48 11.81 0.70 11.77
N ASP A 49 11.13 0.56 12.91
CA ASP A 49 9.94 -0.28 13.04
C ASP A 49 8.72 0.53 12.57
N ILE A 50 7.82 -0.07 11.79
CA ILE A 50 6.55 0.57 11.42
C ILE A 50 5.55 0.33 12.55
N ASP A 51 5.10 1.40 13.21
CA ASP A 51 4.11 1.29 14.29
C ASP A 51 2.68 1.23 13.77
N ASP A 52 2.37 1.96 12.70
CA ASP A 52 1.00 2.13 12.19
C ASP A 52 1.00 2.41 10.69
N ILE A 53 0.01 1.86 9.97
CA ILE A 53 -0.21 2.06 8.53
C ILE A 53 -1.68 2.43 8.30
N GLU A 54 -1.90 3.60 7.71
CA GLU A 54 -3.18 4.16 7.33
C GLU A 54 -3.28 4.25 5.80
N ILE A 55 -4.36 3.72 5.23
CA ILE A 55 -4.61 3.79 3.78
C ILE A 55 -5.42 5.05 3.48
N GLU A 56 -4.77 6.05 2.91
CA GLU A 56 -5.41 7.32 2.55
C GLU A 56 -6.34 7.16 1.35
N SER A 57 -5.85 6.50 0.29
CA SER A 57 -6.66 6.29 -0.91
C SER A 57 -6.18 5.09 -1.72
N VAL A 58 -7.14 4.42 -2.36
CA VAL A 58 -6.88 3.42 -3.41
C VAL A 58 -7.48 3.97 -4.68
N GLN A 59 -6.62 4.39 -5.60
CA GLN A 59 -7.03 4.95 -6.88
C GLN A 59 -6.77 3.92 -7.97
N TYR A 60 -7.85 3.48 -8.59
CA TYR A 60 -7.74 2.65 -9.79
C TYR A 60 -7.64 3.55 -11.02
N ARG A 61 -6.59 3.38 -11.83
CA ARG A 61 -6.58 3.96 -13.17
C ARG A 61 -7.19 2.92 -14.09
N ARG A 62 -8.30 3.28 -14.75
CA ARG A 62 -8.87 2.47 -15.83
C ARG A 62 -7.94 2.54 -17.05
N SER A 63 -6.79 1.89 -16.93
CA SER A 63 -5.80 1.64 -17.96
C SER A 63 -5.94 0.19 -18.42
N ASN A 64 -5.43 -0.13 -19.61
CA ASN A 64 -5.47 -1.50 -20.13
C ASN A 64 -4.68 -2.51 -19.27
N ASP A 65 -3.86 -2.03 -18.33
CA ASP A 65 -2.91 -2.83 -17.56
C ASP A 65 -3.41 -3.21 -16.16
N TYR A 66 -4.70 -2.98 -15.87
CA TYR A 66 -5.33 -3.30 -14.58
C TYR A 66 -4.57 -2.72 -13.37
N ASP A 67 -3.89 -1.59 -13.57
CA ASP A 67 -3.04 -0.95 -12.58
C ASP A 67 -3.77 0.11 -11.73
N GLY A 68 -3.33 0.23 -10.49
CA GLY A 68 -3.77 1.27 -9.60
C GLY A 68 -2.68 1.69 -8.61
N LEU A 69 -3.01 2.70 -7.83
CA LEU A 69 -2.13 3.31 -6.85
C LEU A 69 -2.80 3.24 -5.47
N VAL A 70 -2.06 2.75 -4.49
CA VAL A 70 -2.39 2.86 -3.07
C VAL A 70 -1.55 3.97 -2.47
N HIS A 71 -2.21 5.01 -1.98
CA HIS A 71 -1.56 6.02 -1.15
C HIS A 71 -1.69 5.59 0.31
N VAL A 72 -0.55 5.41 0.97
CA VAL A 72 -0.48 5.03 2.38
C VAL A 72 0.28 6.06 3.18
N LYS A 73 -0.23 6.34 4.37
CA LYS A 73 0.45 7.04 5.45
C LYS A 73 0.93 6.01 6.45
N TYR A 74 2.13 6.15 6.97
CA TYR A 74 2.62 5.25 8.00
C TYR A 74 3.47 6.00 9.02
N ILE A 75 3.50 5.48 10.24
CA ILE A 75 4.34 6.00 11.32
C ILE A 75 5.54 5.07 11.46
N GLU A 76 6.72 5.63 11.28
CA GLU A 76 7.98 4.91 11.46
C GLU A 76 8.64 5.34 12.78
N SER A 77 8.90 4.38 13.67
CA SER A 77 9.67 4.57 14.89
C SER A 77 11.14 4.21 14.68
N PHE A 78 12.00 5.14 15.04
CA PHE A 78 13.44 4.91 15.09
C PHE A 78 13.93 4.81 16.53
N GLY A 79 14.68 3.75 16.80
CA GLY A 79 15.51 3.65 17.99
C GLY A 79 16.70 4.61 17.87
N ASP A 80 16.66 5.74 18.58
CA ASP A 80 17.84 6.60 18.72
C ASP A 80 18.84 5.82 19.59
N GLY A 81 19.82 5.16 18.96
CA GLY A 81 20.74 4.17 19.57
C GLY A 81 21.63 4.68 20.71
N ARG A 82 21.27 5.78 21.38
CA ARG A 82 22.03 6.43 22.46
C ARG A 82 21.31 6.60 23.80
N CYS A 83 19.99 6.39 23.93
CA CYS A 83 19.32 6.46 25.24
C CYS A 83 17.98 5.69 25.26
N SER A 84 17.82 4.76 26.20
CA SER A 84 16.83 3.68 26.23
C SER A 84 15.36 4.06 26.53
N SER A 85 14.86 5.21 26.12
CA SER A 85 13.46 5.58 26.43
C SER A 85 12.78 6.60 25.52
N VAL A 86 13.44 7.14 24.49
CA VAL A 86 12.82 8.06 23.53
C VAL A 86 12.80 7.43 22.14
N ARG A 87 11.64 6.92 21.73
CA ARG A 87 11.38 6.55 20.33
C ARG A 87 11.02 7.82 19.57
N LYS A 88 11.70 8.08 18.45
CA LYS A 88 11.27 9.13 17.51
C LYS A 88 10.34 8.49 16.50
N THR A 89 9.11 8.93 16.48
CA THR A 89 8.11 8.58 15.47
C THR A 89 8.07 9.67 14.41
N GLU A 90 8.18 9.30 13.14
CA GLU A 90 8.00 10.21 12.01
C GLU A 90 6.85 9.71 11.13
N GLN A 91 5.92 10.59 10.79
CA GLN A 91 4.85 10.28 9.83
C GLN A 91 5.41 10.41 8.42
N ARG A 92 5.17 9.39 7.60
CA ARG A 92 5.64 9.30 6.22
C ARG A 92 4.51 8.91 5.30
N GLU A 93 4.68 9.24 4.02
CA GLU A 93 3.73 8.93 2.97
C GLU A 93 4.45 8.12 1.89
N ALA A 94 3.80 7.07 1.39
CA ALA A 94 4.30 6.28 0.28
C ALA A 94 3.19 5.97 -0.72
N HIS A 95 3.59 5.85 -1.97
CA HIS A 95 2.72 5.42 -3.06
C HIS A 95 3.14 4.03 -3.50
N LEU A 96 2.28 3.05 -3.22
CA LEU A 96 2.44 1.68 -3.68
C LEU A 96 1.61 1.49 -4.93
N TRP A 97 2.11 0.68 -5.86
CA TRP A 97 1.37 0.30 -7.05
C TRP A 97 0.69 -1.02 -6.82
N PHE A 98 -0.43 -1.25 -7.49
CA PHE A 98 -1.03 -2.56 -7.52
C PHE A 98 -1.53 -2.93 -8.92
N SER A 99 -1.60 -4.22 -9.20
CA SER A 99 -2.33 -4.79 -10.33
C SER A 99 -3.40 -5.70 -9.81
N PHE A 100 -4.52 -5.72 -10.51
CA PHE A 100 -5.59 -6.66 -10.26
C PHE A 100 -5.67 -7.69 -11.40
N ASP A 101 -5.61 -8.96 -11.04
CA ASP A 101 -5.90 -10.05 -11.96
C ASP A 101 -7.35 -10.53 -11.74
N PRO A 102 -8.28 -10.29 -12.70
CA PRO A 102 -9.67 -10.71 -12.56
C PRO A 102 -9.88 -12.21 -12.75
N GLU A 103 -8.92 -12.95 -13.33
CA GLU A 103 -9.02 -14.40 -13.50
C GLU A 103 -8.68 -15.12 -12.20
N THR A 104 -7.65 -14.65 -11.50
CA THR A 104 -7.22 -15.24 -10.21
C THR A 104 -7.78 -14.50 -9.00
N LEU A 105 -8.42 -13.34 -9.19
CA LEU A 105 -8.93 -12.46 -8.13
C LEU A 105 -7.83 -12.01 -7.15
N VAL A 106 -6.62 -11.81 -7.67
CA VAL A 106 -5.47 -11.42 -6.85
C VAL A 106 -5.15 -9.96 -7.13
N LEU A 107 -5.00 -9.19 -6.05
CA LEU A 107 -4.46 -7.85 -6.08
C LEU A 107 -3.00 -7.94 -5.61
N THR A 108 -2.07 -7.77 -6.54
CA THR A 108 -0.63 -7.76 -6.22
C THR A 108 -0.22 -6.31 -6.00
N VAL A 109 0.31 -5.97 -4.82
CA VAL A 109 0.85 -4.65 -4.46
C VAL A 109 2.37 -4.70 -4.52
N TRP A 110 3.02 -3.65 -5.03
CA TRP A 110 4.47 -3.54 -5.05
C TRP A 110 4.94 -2.10 -4.93
N GLU A 111 6.19 -1.97 -4.46
CA GLU A 111 6.93 -0.72 -4.54
C GLU A 111 7.47 -0.52 -5.96
N ARG A 112 7.22 0.64 -6.55
CA ARG A 112 7.84 1.04 -7.82
C ARG A 112 8.99 1.99 -7.52
N ALA A 113 10.21 1.44 -7.55
CA ALA A 113 11.45 2.17 -7.27
C ALA A 113 11.70 3.43 -8.12
N ASP A 114 10.98 3.59 -9.24
CA ASP A 114 11.18 4.68 -10.21
C ASP A 114 10.31 5.93 -9.94
N GLU A 115 9.30 5.84 -9.06
CA GLU A 115 8.34 6.95 -8.80
C GLU A 115 8.30 7.38 -7.32
N ILE A 116 9.39 7.15 -6.57
CA ILE A 116 9.62 7.84 -5.30
C ILE A 116 9.98 9.29 -5.64
N ARG A 117 9.00 10.08 -6.07
CA ARG A 117 9.13 11.53 -6.02
C ARG A 117 9.15 11.89 -4.54
N ALA A 118 10.30 12.35 -4.06
CA ALA A 118 10.34 13.15 -2.86
C ALA A 118 9.22 14.22 -2.96
N PRO A 119 8.41 14.42 -1.91
CA PRO A 119 7.59 15.62 -1.85
C PRO A 119 8.57 16.82 -1.93
N ASP A 120 8.35 17.72 -2.89
CA ASP A 120 9.20 18.86 -3.29
C ASP A 120 10.33 18.57 -4.31
N GLU A 121 9.99 18.70 -5.60
CA GLU A 121 10.71 19.53 -6.59
C GLU A 121 9.72 20.30 -7.48
#